data_AF-Q94566-F1
#
_entry.id   AF-Q94566-F1
#
_cell.length_a   1.000
_cell.length_b   1.000
_cell.length_c   1.000
_cell.angle_alpha   90.00
_cell.angle_beta   90.00
_cell.angle_gamma   90.00
#
_symmetry.space_group_name_H-M   'P 1'
#
loop_
_entity.id
_entity.type
_entity.pdbx_description
1 polymer ?
#
loop_
_entity_poly.entity_id
_entity_poly.type
_entity_poly.pdbx_seq_one_letter_code
_entity_poly.pdbx_strand_id
1 'polypeptide(L)' 'FTSEQLARLKVEFQENRYLTEKRRQDLAQELSLNESQIKIWFQNKRAKIKKSMGLRNPLALSL' A
#
# COMPACT_ATOMS: atom_id res chain seq x y z
N PHE A 1 -10.25 -4.99 -6.10
CA PHE A 1 -10.74 -4.35 -4.87
C PHE A 1 -11.98 -3.55 -5.20
N THR A 2 -13.05 -3.68 -4.43
CA THR A 2 -14.24 -2.82 -4.52
C THR A 2 -13.93 -1.42 -3.99
N SER A 3 -14.83 -0.46 -4.23
CA SER A 3 -14.68 0.91 -3.72
C SER A 3 -14.59 0.95 -2.19
N GLU A 4 -15.37 0.13 -1.50
CA GLU A 4 -15.37 0.01 -0.04
C GLU A 4 -14.07 -0.60 0.50
N GLN A 5 -13.60 -1.69 -0.11
CA GLN A 5 -12.30 -2.29 0.23
C GLN A 5 -11.15 -1.28 0.04
N LEU A 6 -11.17 -0.50 -1.04
CA LEU A 6 -10.18 0.55 -1.28
C LEU A 6 -10.28 1.68 -0.27
N ALA A 7 -11.48 2.07 0.16
CA ALA A 7 -11.67 3.10 1.18
C ALA A 7 -11.06 2.64 2.51
N ARG A 8 -11.36 1.41 2.93
CA ARG A 8 -10.81 0.85 4.17
C ARG A 8 -9.29 0.72 4.15
N LEU A 9 -8.72 0.24 3.04
CA LEU A 9 -7.27 0.17 2.84
C LEU A 9 -6.60 1.55 2.86
N LYS A 10 -7.27 2.59 2.34
CA LYS A 10 -6.76 3.97 2.38
C LYS A 10 -6.75 4.52 3.81
N VAL A 11 -7.80 4.30 4.59
CA VAL A 11 -7.87 4.69 6.01
C VAL A 11 -6.72 4.04 6.77
N GLU A 12 -6.56 2.73 6.64
CA GLU A 12 -5.49 2.00 7.30
C GLU A 12 -4.11 2.53 6.90
N PHE A 13 -3.91 2.81 5.62
CA PHE A 13 -2.62 3.33 5.12
C PHE A 13 -2.29 4.74 5.65
N GLN A 14 -3.30 5.55 5.93
CA GLN A 14 -3.12 6.86 6.54
C GLN A 14 -2.69 6.75 8.00
N GLU A 15 -3.23 5.76 8.73
CA GLU A 15 -2.81 5.47 10.11
C GLU A 15 -1.43 4.83 10.16
N ASN A 16 -1.17 3.82 9.31
CA ASN A 16 0.11 3.14 9.25
C ASN A 16 0.50 2.74 7.82
N ARG A 17 1.62 3.26 7.33
CA ARG A 17 2.13 2.97 5.97
C ARG A 17 2.71 1.57 5.82
N TYR A 18 2.95 0.84 6.91
CA TYR A 18 3.53 -0.50 6.94
C TYR A 18 2.69 -1.43 7.80
N LEU A 19 2.22 -2.53 7.22
CA LEU A 19 1.44 -3.52 7.96
C LEU A 19 2.35 -4.45 8.76
N THR A 20 1.94 -4.72 10.00
CA THR A 20 2.37 -5.91 10.73
C THR A 20 1.67 -7.15 10.19
N GLU A 21 2.18 -8.34 10.49
CA GLU A 21 1.55 -9.60 10.08
C GLU A 21 0.13 -9.73 10.63
N LYS A 22 -0.05 -9.50 11.93
CA LYS A 22 -1.36 -9.53 12.58
C LYS A 22 -2.36 -8.60 11.89
N ARG A 23 -1.96 -7.35 11.62
CA ARG A 23 -2.87 -6.39 10.99
C ARG A 23 -3.21 -6.76 9.55
N ARG A 24 -2.27 -7.37 8.82
CA ARG A 24 -2.51 -7.89 7.47
C ARG A 24 -3.52 -9.04 7.48
N GLN A 25 -3.44 -9.95 8.46
CA GLN A 25 -4.42 -11.03 8.65
C GLN A 25 -5.80 -10.46 8.99
N ASP A 26 -5.88 -9.51 9.91
CA ASP A 26 -7.16 -8.88 10.30
C ASP A 26 -7.84 -8.23 9.09
N LEU A 27 -7.10 -7.45 8.29
CA LEU A 27 -7.63 -6.81 7.08
C LEU A 27 -8.02 -7.80 5.98
N ALA A 28 -7.28 -8.89 5.86
CA ALA A 28 -7.61 -9.97 4.93
C ALA A 28 -8.97 -10.59 5.26
N GLN A 29 -9.23 -10.86 6.55
CA GLN A 29 -10.53 -11.36 7.02
C GLN A 29 -11.63 -10.30 6.86
N GLU A 30 -11.40 -9.07 7.34
CA GLU A 30 -12.37 -7.97 7.30
C GLU A 30 -12.83 -7.66 5.88
N LEU A 31 -11.91 -7.68 4.92
CA LEU A 31 -12.20 -7.31 3.53
C LEU A 31 -12.48 -8.51 2.63
N SER A 32 -12.44 -9.74 3.15
CA SER A 32 -12.52 -10.97 2.35
C SER A 32 -11.51 -10.97 1.19
N LEU A 33 -10.25 -10.70 1.51
CA LEU A 33 -9.12 -10.62 0.58
C LEU A 33 -7.98 -11.52 1.04
N ASN A 34 -7.10 -11.89 0.12
CA ASN A 34 -5.89 -12.62 0.49
C ASN A 34 -4.85 -11.65 1.08
N GLU A 35 -4.11 -12.09 2.10
CA GLU A 35 -3.00 -11.32 2.70
C GLU A 35 -1.99 -10.81 1.65
N SER A 36 -1.74 -11.60 0.60
CA SER A 36 -0.89 -11.24 -0.52
C SER A 36 -1.42 -10.02 -1.29
N GLN A 37 -2.73 -9.92 -1.50
CA GLN A 37 -3.35 -8.77 -2.17
C GLN A 37 -3.20 -7.51 -1.33
N ILE A 38 -3.41 -7.63 -0.01
CA ILE A 38 -3.19 -6.55 0.95
C ILE A 38 -1.72 -6.09 0.92
N LYS A 39 -0.77 -7.04 0.99
CA LYS A 39 0.67 -6.78 0.92
C LYS A 39 1.06 -6.03 -0.37
N ILE A 40 0.61 -6.51 -1.53
CA ILE A 40 0.89 -5.92 -2.84
C ILE A 40 0.31 -4.50 -2.92
N TRP A 41 -0.92 -4.30 -2.44
CA TRP A 41 -1.56 -2.98 -2.44
C TRP A 41 -0.75 -1.97 -1.61
N PHE A 42 -0.31 -2.35 -0.41
CA PHE A 42 0.51 -1.49 0.45
C PHE A 42 1.88 -1.18 -0.17
N GLN A 43 2.51 -2.16 -0.83
CA GLN A 43 3.77 -1.96 -1.57
C GLN A 43 3.58 -0.96 -2.73
N ASN A 44 2.55 -1.15 -3.56
CA ASN A 44 2.22 -0.27 -4.69
C ASN A 44 1.90 1.15 -4.22
N LYS A 45 1.16 1.29 -3.11
CA LYS A 45 0.82 2.59 -2.53
C LYS A 45 2.07 3.35 -2.06
N ARG A 46 3.01 2.67 -1.38
CA ARG A 46 4.30 3.26 -1.00
C ARG A 46 5.15 3.63 -2.21
N ALA A 47 5.22 2.76 -3.22
CA ALA A 47 5.96 3.03 -4.46
C ALA A 47 5.41 4.28 -5.18
N LYS A 48 4.08 4.43 -5.24
CA LYS A 48 3.42 5.61 -5.81
C LYS A 48 3.77 6.89 -5.05
N ILE A 49 3.76 6.87 -3.72
CA ILE A 49 4.15 8.02 -2.90
C ILE A 49 5.62 8.35 -3.12
N LYS A 50 6.51 7.35 -3.12
CA LYS A 50 7.95 7.54 -3.38
C LYS A 50 8.19 8.19 -4.74
N LYS A 51 7.47 7.75 -5.78
CA LYS A 51 7.52 8.35 -7.13
C LYS A 51 6.98 9.78 -7.15
N SER A 52 5.92 10.05 -6.40
CA SER A 52 5.33 11.40 -6.28
C SER A 52 6.19 12.38 -5.47
N MET A 53 6.96 11.89 -4.49
CA MET A 53 7.83 12.70 -3.63
C MET A 53 9.17 13.06 -4.29
N GLY A 54 9.32 12.85 -5.61
CA GLY A 54 10.44 13.42 -6.34
C GLY A 54 11.79 12.78 -6.04
N LEU A 55 11.85 11.57 -5.46
CA LEU A 55 13.01 10.69 -5.60
C LEU A 55 13.03 10.15 -7.05
N ARG A 56 13.05 11.07 -8.02
CA ARG A 56 13.65 10.85 -9.33
C ARG A 56 15.05 10.36 -9.00
N ASN A 57 15.33 9.12 -9.38
CA ASN A 57 16.65 8.54 -9.28
C ASN A 57 17.67 9.61 -9.74
N PRO A 58 18.63 10.06 -8.92
CA PRO A 58 19.63 11.04 -9.38
C PRO A 58 20.43 10.50 -10.59
N LEU A 59 20.39 9.19 -10.83
CA LEU A 59 20.99 8.52 -11.99
C LEU A 59 20.17 8.64 -13.28
N ALA A 60 18.93 9.13 -13.25
CA ALA A 60 18.13 9.36 -14.46
C ALA A 60 18.39 10.73 -15.12
N LEU A 61 19.41 11.47 -14.65
CA LEU A 61 19.88 12.73 -15.25
C LEU A 61 21.21 12.60 -16.01
N SER A 62 21.79 11.40 -16.12
CA SER A 62 22.91 11.14 -17.03
C SER A 62 22.40 10.37 -18.25
N LEU A 63 22.07 11.14 -19.29
CA LEU A 63 22.31 10.75 -20.68
C LEU A 63 23.81 10.48 -20.88
#